data_AF-A0A1Y2DE09-F1
#
_entry.id   AF-A0A1Y2DE09-F1
#
_cell.length_a   1.000
_cell.length_b   1.000
_cell.length_c   1.000
_cell.angle_alpha   90.00
_cell.angle_beta   90.00
_cell.angle_gamma   90.00
#
_symmetry.space_group_name_H-M   'P 1'
#
loop_
_entity.id
_entity.type
_entity.pdbx_description
1 polymer ?
#
loop_
_entity_poly.entity_id
_entity_poly.type
_entity_poly.pdbx_seq_one_letter_code
_entity_poly.pdbx_strand_id
1 'polypeptide(L)'
;MGNRLPRQPRQTDFQICLISNNCIKPRQLSVPSSIPTSNYHLAKLTIPRTLQVSDSTDLTMPAPSPLKIATQAVERLVKEEKLYKTELSTQTERVAKLEADLKKKDANTDSNAEFMLKQEQQAVEETKAIFEPLNKRISEAVARLEEQIATAEGGNADADELTKAKESLAKAPKAEA
;
A
#
# COMPACT_ATOMS: atom_id res chain seq x y z
N MET A 1 -50.79 -12.10 21.42
CA MET A 1 -49.73 -13.11 21.31
C MET A 1 -48.66 -12.56 20.38
N GLY A 2 -47.58 -12.00 20.92
CA GLY A 2 -46.48 -11.44 20.15
C GLY A 2 -45.17 -11.99 20.69
N ASN A 3 -44.65 -13.04 20.04
CA ASN A 3 -43.40 -13.68 20.43
C ASN A 3 -42.24 -12.97 19.73
N ARG A 4 -41.51 -12.17 20.50
CA ARG A 4 -40.26 -11.50 20.11
C ARG A 4 -39.11 -12.46 20.44
N LEU A 5 -38.44 -12.99 19.41
CA LEU A 5 -37.27 -13.87 19.58
C LEU A 5 -36.09 -13.10 20.21
N PRO A 6 -35.28 -13.73 21.09
CA PRO A 6 -34.12 -13.09 21.69
C PRO A 6 -32.96 -12.96 20.69
N ARG A 7 -32.33 -11.79 20.68
CA ARG A 7 -31.08 -11.52 19.94
C ARG A 7 -29.92 -12.28 20.58
N GLN A 8 -29.17 -13.02 19.78
CA GLN A 8 -27.89 -13.62 20.17
C GLN A 8 -26.83 -12.52 20.43
N PRO A 9 -25.99 -12.64 21.47
CA PRO A 9 -24.85 -11.75 21.67
C PRO A 9 -23.74 -12.06 20.66
N ARG A 10 -23.10 -11.00 20.14
CA ARG A 10 -21.92 -11.09 19.27
C ARG A 10 -20.76 -11.67 20.08
N GLN A 11 -20.19 -12.78 19.61
CA GLN A 11 -18.86 -13.23 20.02
C GLN A 11 -17.83 -12.24 19.49
N THR A 12 -17.49 -11.24 20.29
CA THR A 12 -16.18 -10.62 20.25
C THR A 12 -15.55 -10.85 21.61
N ASP A 13 -14.27 -11.22 21.56
CA ASP A 13 -13.35 -11.38 22.69
C ASP A 13 -13.49 -12.69 23.44
N PHE A 14 -12.65 -13.67 23.08
CA PHE A 14 -11.72 -14.29 24.02
C PHE A 14 -10.73 -15.22 23.28
N GLN A 15 -9.45 -14.95 23.51
CA GLN A 15 -8.41 -15.97 23.72
C GLN A 15 -7.81 -16.71 22.51
N ILE A 16 -6.96 -16.03 21.75
CA ILE A 16 -5.77 -16.68 21.17
C ILE A 16 -4.58 -15.72 21.29
N CYS A 17 -3.77 -15.90 22.33
CA CYS A 17 -2.34 -15.56 22.35
C CYS A 17 -1.69 -16.12 23.62
N LEU A 18 -1.78 -17.44 23.76
CA LEU A 18 -0.83 -18.22 24.56
C LEU A 18 -0.16 -19.15 23.57
N ILE A 19 1.06 -18.80 23.16
CA ILE A 19 2.23 -19.65 22.84
C ILE A 19 3.25 -18.71 22.16
N SER A 20 4.05 -18.03 22.97
CA SER A 20 5.46 -17.70 22.68
C SER A 20 6.06 -16.99 23.89
N ASN A 21 7.03 -17.64 24.51
CA ASN A 21 7.79 -17.14 25.65
C ASN A 21 8.73 -16.00 25.24
N ASN A 22 8.18 -14.83 24.95
CA ASN A 22 8.91 -13.57 24.96
C ASN A 22 7.97 -12.41 25.32
N CYS A 23 7.46 -12.45 26.55
CA CYS A 23 6.81 -11.31 27.17
C CYS A 23 7.89 -10.25 27.47
N ILE A 24 8.14 -9.37 26.51
CA ILE A 24 8.80 -8.08 26.76
C ILE A 24 7.91 -7.36 27.78
N LYS A 25 8.37 -7.29 29.04
CA LYS A 25 7.70 -6.52 30.09
C LYS A 25 7.47 -5.10 29.56
N PRO A 26 6.28 -4.50 29.72
CA PRO A 26 6.11 -3.09 29.42
C PRO A 26 7.05 -2.31 30.35
N ARG A 27 8.14 -1.80 29.79
CA ARG A 27 9.05 -0.89 30.47
C ARG A 27 8.21 0.36 30.73
N GLN A 28 7.86 0.58 31.99
CA GLN A 28 7.22 1.80 32.46
C GLN A 28 8.11 2.97 32.04
N LEU A 29 7.76 3.62 30.93
CA LEU A 29 8.34 4.89 30.54
C LEU A 29 7.79 5.90 31.52
N SER A 30 8.59 6.25 32.53
CA SER A 30 8.34 7.41 33.38
C SER A 30 8.32 8.64 32.46
N VAL A 31 7.12 9.11 32.13
CA VAL A 31 6.94 10.36 31.40
C VAL A 31 7.48 11.47 32.31
N PRO A 32 8.49 12.25 31.90
CA PRO A 32 8.96 13.38 32.70
C PRO A 32 7.82 14.39 32.85
N SER A 33 7.42 14.67 34.09
CA SER A 33 6.27 15.51 34.47
C SER A 33 6.53 17.02 34.31
N SER A 34 7.51 17.43 33.52
CA SER A 34 7.85 18.84 33.34
C SER A 34 8.25 19.09 31.89
N ILE A 35 7.25 19.37 31.06
CA ILE A 35 7.47 20.12 29.83
C ILE A 35 7.53 21.58 30.27
N PRO A 36 8.66 22.29 30.13
CA PRO A 36 8.70 23.72 30.40
C PRO A 36 7.80 24.41 29.39
N THR A 37 6.67 24.97 29.87
CA THR A 37 5.86 25.92 29.11
C THR A 37 6.63 27.22 28.98
N SER A 38 7.68 27.21 28.17
CA SER A 38 8.38 28.42 27.76
C SER A 38 7.55 29.12 26.70
N ASN A 39 6.74 30.06 27.16
CA ASN A 39 6.40 31.32 26.50
C ASN A 39 6.39 31.29 24.95
N TYR A 40 5.46 30.53 24.37
CA TYR A 40 4.94 30.91 23.07
C TYR A 40 4.09 32.16 23.28
N HIS A 41 4.69 33.34 23.09
CA HIS A 41 3.91 34.52 22.77
C HIS A 41 3.11 34.20 21.51
N LEU A 42 1.84 33.84 21.71
CA LEU A 42 0.80 33.91 20.70
C LEU A 42 0.75 35.36 20.23
N ALA A 43 1.61 35.69 19.27
CA ALA A 43 1.41 36.81 18.40
C ALA A 43 0.04 36.57 17.76
N LYS A 44 -0.95 37.34 18.21
CA LYS A 44 -2.27 37.40 17.59
C LYS A 44 -2.06 37.92 16.17
N LEU A 45 -1.79 37.01 15.25
CA LEU A 45 -1.95 37.26 13.83
C LEU A 45 -3.45 37.37 13.60
N THR A 46 -3.95 38.59 13.79
CA THR A 46 -5.27 39.01 13.33
C THR A 46 -5.23 38.89 11.80
N ILE A 47 -5.72 37.78 11.28
CA ILE A 47 -5.90 37.57 9.85
C ILE A 47 -6.92 38.61 9.38
N PRO A 48 -6.57 39.58 8.52
CA PRO A 48 -7.56 40.51 7.99
C PRO A 48 -8.55 39.73 7.13
N ARG A 49 -9.80 39.73 7.57
CA ARG A 49 -10.94 39.10 6.90
C ARG A 49 -11.38 39.94 5.70
N THR A 50 -10.54 40.05 4.67
CA THR A 50 -10.93 40.56 3.36
C THR A 50 -10.05 39.97 2.26
N LEU A 51 -10.37 38.73 1.86
CA LEU A 51 -10.30 38.39 0.46
C LEU A 51 -11.68 37.86 0.07
N GLN A 52 -12.43 38.72 -0.60
CA GLN A 52 -13.51 38.32 -1.47
C GLN A 52 -12.90 37.39 -2.53
N VAL A 53 -13.01 36.09 -2.32
CA VAL A 53 -12.89 35.13 -3.42
C VAL A 53 -14.27 35.15 -4.08
N SER A 54 -14.33 35.86 -5.20
CA SER A 54 -15.45 35.86 -6.12
C SER A 54 -15.94 34.44 -6.38
N ASP A 55 -17.27 34.29 -6.41
CA ASP A 55 -18.02 33.08 -6.68
C ASP A 55 -17.45 32.29 -7.89
N SER A 56 -16.55 31.35 -7.60
CA SER A 56 -16.16 30.29 -8.54
C SER A 56 -17.20 29.19 -8.40
N THR A 57 -18.33 29.40 -9.07
CA THR A 57 -19.23 28.29 -9.38
C THR A 57 -18.46 27.28 -10.23
N ASP A 58 -18.57 26.02 -9.82
CA ASP A 58 -18.12 24.81 -10.52
C ASP A 58 -16.71 24.25 -10.20
N LEU A 59 -16.55 23.75 -8.96
CA LEU A 59 -15.62 22.65 -8.67
C LEU A 59 -16.37 21.31 -8.56
N THR A 60 -17.35 21.07 -9.43
CA THR A 60 -17.90 19.73 -9.61
C THR A 60 -16.91 19.00 -10.52
N MET A 61 -15.94 18.27 -9.96
CA MET A 61 -15.12 17.40 -10.82
C MET A 61 -16.06 16.39 -11.48
N PRO A 62 -16.24 16.41 -12.81
CA PRO A 62 -17.13 15.49 -13.47
C PRO A 62 -16.66 14.07 -13.16
N ALA A 63 -17.62 13.18 -12.91
CA ALA A 63 -17.30 11.79 -12.65
C ALA A 63 -16.49 11.23 -13.84
N PRO A 64 -15.33 10.61 -13.58
CA PRO A 64 -14.51 10.07 -14.67
C PRO A 64 -15.29 8.97 -15.41
N SER A 65 -15.05 8.88 -16.72
CA SER A 65 -15.65 7.83 -17.55
C SER A 65 -15.23 6.44 -17.04
N PRO A 66 -16.07 5.40 -17.24
CA PRO A 66 -15.75 4.04 -16.79
C PRO A 66 -14.46 3.51 -17.44
N LEU A 67 -14.23 3.85 -18.71
CA LEU A 67 -13.00 3.50 -19.43
C LEU A 67 -11.78 4.19 -18.80
N LYS A 68 -11.86 5.48 -18.47
CA LYS A 68 -10.78 6.19 -17.77
C LYS A 68 -10.50 5.63 -16.38
N ILE A 69 -11.53 5.22 -15.64
CA ILE A 69 -11.38 4.56 -14.33
C ILE A 69 -10.62 3.24 -14.50
N ALA A 70 -11.01 2.40 -15.46
CA ALA A 70 -10.35 1.12 -15.73
C ALA A 70 -8.88 1.31 -16.15
N THR A 71 -8.59 2.28 -17.03
CA THR A 71 -7.22 2.62 -17.44
C THR A 71 -6.36 3.01 -16.25
N GLN A 72 -6.87 3.89 -15.37
CA GLN A 72 -6.14 4.30 -14.17
C GLN A 72 -5.92 3.15 -13.18
N ALA A 73 -6.86 2.21 -13.08
CA ALA A 73 -6.69 1.03 -12.23
C ALA A 73 -5.50 0.19 -12.69
N VAL A 74 -5.40 -0.10 -13.99
CA VAL A 74 -4.27 -0.85 -14.57
C VAL A 74 -2.96 -0.10 -14.37
N GLU A 75 -2.91 1.21 -14.67
CA GLU A 75 -1.70 2.01 -14.49
C GLU A 75 -1.15 2.01 -13.06
N ARG A 76 -2.05 2.09 -12.06
CA ARG A 76 -1.66 2.07 -10.64
C ARG A 76 -1.10 0.70 -10.25
N LEU A 77 -1.76 -0.38 -10.66
CA LEU A 77 -1.31 -1.73 -10.34
C LEU A 77 0.03 -2.07 -11.01
N VAL A 78 0.26 -1.62 -12.25
CA VAL A 78 1.56 -1.79 -12.93
C VAL A 78 2.67 -1.00 -12.23
N LYS A 79 2.37 0.19 -11.69
CA LYS A 79 3.36 0.94 -10.88
C LYS A 79 3.66 0.22 -9.57
N GLU A 80 2.64 -0.30 -8.90
CA GLU A 80 2.77 -1.08 -7.67
C GLU A 80 3.64 -2.33 -7.89
N GLU A 81 3.39 -3.08 -8.96
CA GLU A 81 4.19 -4.24 -9.36
C GLU A 81 5.68 -3.90 -9.57
N LYS A 82 5.96 -2.79 -10.28
CA LYS A 82 7.34 -2.31 -10.47
C LYS A 82 8.03 -1.93 -9.16
N LEU A 83 7.30 -1.31 -8.23
CA LEU A 83 7.85 -0.94 -6.92
C LEU A 83 8.24 -2.20 -6.13
N TYR A 84 7.35 -3.20 -6.07
CA TYR A 84 7.65 -4.45 -5.37
C TYR A 84 8.78 -5.25 -6.03
N LYS A 85 8.88 -5.25 -7.38
CA LYS A 85 10.02 -5.86 -8.09
C LYS A 85 11.36 -5.21 -7.73
N THR A 86 11.38 -3.88 -7.63
CA THR A 86 12.58 -3.12 -7.25
C THR A 86 12.99 -3.41 -5.80
N GLU A 87 12.00 -3.49 -4.90
CA GLU A 87 12.21 -3.87 -3.50
C GLU A 87 12.80 -5.28 -3.39
N LEU A 88 12.22 -6.26 -4.10
CA LEU A 88 12.74 -7.64 -4.12
C LEU A 88 14.18 -7.68 -4.62
N SER A 89 14.52 -6.96 -5.71
CA SER A 89 15.90 -6.86 -6.20
C SER A 89 16.84 -6.36 -5.10
N THR A 90 16.46 -5.27 -4.42
CA THR A 90 17.27 -4.66 -3.35
C THR A 90 17.48 -5.63 -2.18
N GLN A 91 16.44 -6.34 -1.76
CA GLN A 91 16.53 -7.34 -0.69
C GLN A 91 17.41 -8.54 -1.10
N THR A 92 17.27 -9.04 -2.32
CA THR A 92 18.12 -10.15 -2.81
C THR A 92 19.60 -9.77 -2.91
N GLU A 93 19.92 -8.53 -3.27
CA GLU A 93 21.29 -8.03 -3.24
C GLU A 93 21.85 -7.97 -1.81
N ARG A 94 21.04 -7.59 -0.82
CA ARG A 94 21.45 -7.59 0.60
C ARG A 94 21.69 -8.99 1.12
N VAL A 95 20.79 -9.93 0.81
CA VAL A 95 20.98 -11.36 1.11
C VAL A 95 22.30 -11.86 0.52
N ALA A 96 22.56 -11.59 -0.77
CA ALA A 96 23.78 -12.02 -1.44
C ALA A 96 25.06 -11.43 -0.80
N LYS A 97 25.02 -10.17 -0.35
CA LYS A 97 26.12 -9.53 0.38
C LYS A 97 26.36 -10.21 1.73
N LEU A 98 25.31 -10.42 2.52
CA LEU A 98 25.38 -11.11 3.82
C LEU A 98 25.91 -12.55 3.67
N GLU A 99 25.46 -13.27 2.66
CA GLU A 99 25.96 -14.62 2.35
C GLU A 99 27.44 -14.61 1.96
N ALA A 100 27.89 -13.63 1.18
CA ALA A 100 29.29 -13.49 0.80
C ALA A 100 30.19 -13.17 2.01
N ASP A 101 29.73 -12.29 2.90
CA ASP A 101 30.47 -11.90 4.10
C ASP A 101 30.56 -13.06 5.11
N LEU A 102 29.49 -13.84 5.27
CA LEU A 102 29.50 -15.07 6.06
C LEU A 102 30.45 -16.14 5.50
N LYS A 103 30.52 -16.28 4.17
CA LYS A 103 31.43 -17.24 3.52
C LYS A 103 32.89 -16.88 3.70
N LYS A 104 33.24 -15.59 3.72
CA LYS A 104 34.61 -15.11 3.90
C LYS A 104 35.14 -15.33 5.33
N LYS A 105 34.25 -15.50 6.32
CA LYS A 105 34.58 -15.66 7.76
C LYS A 105 35.66 -14.67 8.21
N ASP A 106 35.50 -13.42 7.80
CA ASP A 106 36.42 -12.36 8.20
C ASP A 106 36.35 -12.16 9.73
N ALA A 107 37.47 -11.79 10.35
CA ALA A 107 37.53 -11.55 11.81
C ALA A 107 36.61 -10.40 12.29
N ASN A 108 36.01 -9.66 11.35
CA ASN A 108 35.07 -8.57 11.59
C ASN A 108 33.63 -8.92 11.15
N THR A 109 33.36 -10.19 10.82
CA THR A 109 31.99 -10.64 10.56
C THR A 109 31.17 -10.45 11.82
N ASP A 110 30.11 -9.65 11.71
CA ASP A 110 29.18 -9.39 12.81
C ASP A 110 28.68 -10.71 13.40
N SER A 111 28.77 -10.86 14.72
CA SER A 111 28.26 -12.02 15.46
C SER A 111 26.77 -12.28 15.17
N ASN A 112 26.04 -11.23 14.77
CA ASN A 112 24.63 -11.30 14.42
C ASN A 112 24.35 -11.58 12.93
N ALA A 113 25.38 -11.76 12.09
CA ALA A 113 25.21 -11.84 10.63
C ALA A 113 24.29 -12.99 10.18
N GLU A 114 24.32 -14.15 10.84
CA GLU A 114 23.43 -15.28 10.52
C GLU A 114 21.95 -14.99 10.83
N PHE A 115 21.67 -14.28 11.92
CA PHE A 115 20.32 -13.89 12.28
C PHE A 115 19.80 -12.82 11.31
N MET A 116 20.64 -11.84 10.95
CA MET A 116 20.31 -10.83 9.94
C MET A 116 20.02 -11.46 8.58
N LEU A 117 20.80 -12.47 8.18
CA LEU A 117 20.54 -13.22 6.94
C LEU A 117 19.15 -13.87 6.94
N LYS A 118 18.78 -14.56 8.03
CA LYS A 118 17.45 -15.19 8.15
C LYS A 118 16.31 -14.17 8.11
N GLN A 119 16.48 -13.02 8.75
CA GLN A 119 15.50 -11.94 8.72
C GLN A 119 15.31 -11.40 7.30
N GLU A 120 16.41 -11.15 6.58
CA GLU A 120 16.34 -10.64 5.21
C GLU A 120 15.74 -11.70 4.26
N GLN A 121 16.06 -12.98 4.45
CA GLN A 121 15.43 -14.08 3.70
C GLN A 121 13.91 -14.15 3.95
N GLN A 122 13.48 -14.00 5.20
CA GLN A 122 12.06 -13.93 5.53
C GLN A 122 11.38 -12.72 4.87
N ALA A 123 12.01 -11.54 4.89
CA ALA A 123 11.49 -10.35 4.22
C ALA A 123 11.33 -10.54 2.70
N VAL A 124 12.26 -11.27 2.06
CA VAL A 124 12.16 -11.66 0.65
C VAL A 124 10.96 -12.56 0.41
N GLU A 125 10.72 -13.55 1.28
CA GLU A 125 9.57 -14.46 1.17
C GLU A 125 8.23 -13.73 1.35
N GLU A 126 8.16 -12.83 2.32
CA GLU A 126 6.97 -11.99 2.55
C GLU A 126 6.69 -11.09 1.34
N THR A 127 7.73 -10.47 0.78
CA THR A 127 7.60 -9.65 -0.44
C THR A 127 7.17 -10.50 -1.64
N LYS A 128 7.68 -11.74 -1.75
CA LYS A 128 7.27 -12.70 -2.78
C LYS A 128 5.78 -13.06 -2.67
N ALA A 129 5.28 -13.25 -1.45
CA ALA A 129 3.89 -13.60 -1.20
C ALA A 129 2.89 -12.51 -1.64
N ILE A 130 3.32 -11.24 -1.73
CA ILE A 130 2.48 -10.14 -2.21
C ILE A 130 2.21 -10.22 -3.73
N PHE A 131 3.12 -10.79 -4.52
CA PHE A 131 2.95 -10.85 -5.98
C PHE A 131 1.77 -11.71 -6.41
N GLU A 132 1.44 -12.79 -5.70
CA GLU A 132 0.31 -13.65 -6.08
C GLU A 132 -1.04 -12.90 -6.08
N PRO A 133 -1.48 -12.28 -4.96
CA PRO A 133 -2.72 -11.50 -4.97
C PRO A 133 -2.63 -10.26 -5.87
N LEU A 134 -1.45 -9.66 -6.04
CA LEU A 134 -1.25 -8.50 -6.92
C LEU A 134 -1.45 -8.87 -8.40
N ASN A 135 -0.87 -9.98 -8.85
CA ASN A 135 -1.00 -10.47 -10.22
C ASN A 135 -2.45 -10.84 -10.55
N LYS A 136 -3.18 -11.44 -9.58
CA LYS A 136 -4.62 -11.68 -9.73
C LYS A 136 -5.38 -10.38 -9.95
N ARG A 137 -5.14 -9.35 -9.13
CA ARG A 137 -5.76 -8.02 -9.29
C ARG A 137 -5.40 -7.35 -10.61
N ILE A 138 -4.17 -7.52 -11.11
CA ILE A 138 -3.76 -7.03 -12.43
C ILE A 138 -4.56 -7.74 -13.52
N SER A 139 -4.66 -9.07 -13.47
CA SER A 139 -5.41 -9.84 -14.49
C SER A 139 -6.89 -9.46 -14.53
N GLU A 140 -7.53 -9.28 -13.37
CA GLU A 140 -8.91 -8.81 -13.28
C GLU A 140 -9.08 -7.39 -13.82
N ALA A 141 -8.13 -6.48 -13.52
CA ALA A 141 -8.17 -5.11 -14.01
C ALA A 141 -7.97 -5.03 -15.53
N VAL A 142 -7.09 -5.87 -16.09
CA VAL A 142 -6.87 -6.00 -17.53
C VAL A 142 -8.12 -6.51 -18.23
N ALA A 143 -8.74 -7.58 -17.72
CA ALA A 143 -9.98 -8.11 -18.27
C ALA A 143 -11.11 -7.05 -18.28
N ARG A 144 -11.26 -6.31 -17.17
CA ARG A 144 -12.22 -5.19 -17.11
C ARG A 144 -11.90 -4.08 -18.09
N LEU A 145 -10.62 -3.75 -18.31
CA LEU A 145 -10.22 -2.74 -19.28
C LEU A 145 -10.54 -3.18 -20.71
N GLU A 146 -10.32 -4.44 -21.05
CA GLU A 146 -10.68 -5.02 -22.35
C GLU A 146 -12.20 -4.98 -22.59
N GLU A 147 -13.01 -5.33 -21.59
CA GLU A 147 -14.48 -5.21 -21.66
C GLU A 147 -14.94 -3.75 -21.89
N GLN A 148 -14.31 -2.79 -21.20
CA GLN A 148 -14.63 -1.37 -21.37
C GLN A 148 -14.22 -0.86 -22.76
N ILE A 149 -13.09 -1.32 -23.31
CA ILE A 149 -12.68 -0.97 -24.67
C ILE A 149 -13.70 -1.53 -25.69
N ALA A 150 -14.10 -2.79 -25.57
CA ALA A 150 -15.09 -3.39 -26.47
C ALA A 150 -16.43 -2.65 -26.43
N THR A 151 -16.87 -2.25 -25.24
CA THR A 151 -18.09 -1.45 -25.06
C THR A 151 -17.96 -0.05 -25.66
N ALA A 152 -16.79 0.57 -25.50
CA ALA A 152 -16.50 1.92 -25.99
C ALA A 152 -16.34 1.97 -27.52
N GLU A 153 -15.81 0.92 -28.16
CA GLU A 153 -15.72 0.80 -29.63
C GLU A 153 -17.10 0.64 -30.30
N GLY A 154 -18.09 0.09 -29.58
CA GLY A 154 -19.49 0.06 -30.02
C GLY A 154 -20.27 1.36 -29.79
N GLY A 155 -19.68 2.34 -29.09
CA GLY A 155 -20.27 3.63 -28.76
C GLY A 155 -19.48 4.81 -29.34
N ASN A 156 -19.91 6.05 -29.04
CA ASN A 156 -19.18 7.27 -29.40
C ASN A 156 -18.20 7.67 -28.27
N ALA A 157 -17.27 6.78 -27.95
CA ALA A 157 -16.26 7.06 -26.93
C ALA A 157 -15.16 7.99 -27.44
N ASP A 158 -14.54 8.73 -26.51
CA ASP A 158 -13.46 9.67 -26.81
C ASP A 158 -12.20 8.92 -27.31
N ALA A 159 -11.69 9.33 -28.48
CA ALA A 159 -10.54 8.69 -29.12
C ALA A 159 -9.25 8.80 -28.27
N ASP A 160 -9.10 9.87 -27.49
CA ASP A 160 -7.94 10.07 -26.61
C ASP A 160 -7.97 9.12 -25.41
N GLU A 161 -9.16 8.71 -24.95
CA GLU A 161 -9.28 7.74 -23.88
C GLU A 161 -9.01 6.31 -24.37
N LEU A 162 -9.47 5.98 -25.60
CA LEU A 162 -9.22 4.68 -26.24
C LEU A 162 -7.73 4.44 -26.52
N THR A 163 -7.01 5.46 -27.01
CA THR A 163 -5.56 5.36 -27.24
C THR A 163 -4.81 5.11 -25.93
N LYS A 164 -5.12 5.86 -24.86
CA LYS A 164 -4.53 5.65 -23.52
C LYS A 164 -4.83 4.27 -22.95
N ALA A 165 -6.06 3.79 -23.11
CA ALA A 165 -6.44 2.45 -22.67
C ALA A 165 -5.60 1.36 -23.37
N LYS A 166 -5.41 1.48 -24.69
CA LYS A 166 -4.58 0.55 -25.49
C LYS A 166 -3.10 0.62 -25.08
N GLU A 167 -2.57 1.82 -24.83
CA GLU A 167 -1.20 1.98 -24.30
C GLU A 167 -1.03 1.35 -22.92
N SER A 168 -2.02 1.50 -22.04
CA SER A 168 -1.98 0.95 -20.69
C SER A 168 -2.08 -0.58 -20.69
N LEU A 169 -2.82 -1.18 -21.62
CA LEU A 169 -2.78 -2.62 -21.87
C LEU A 169 -1.41 -3.09 -22.36
N ALA A 170 -0.75 -2.35 -23.24
CA ALA A 170 0.60 -2.70 -23.71
C ALA A 170 1.66 -2.63 -22.58
N LYS A 171 1.45 -1.77 -21.58
CA LYS A 171 2.31 -1.63 -20.40
C LYS A 171 2.01 -2.64 -19.30
N ALA A 172 0.84 -3.29 -19.33
CA ALA A 172 0.49 -4.32 -18.38
C ALA A 172 1.43 -5.52 -18.57
N PRO A 173 2.03 -6.07 -17.50
CA PRO A 173 2.77 -7.31 -17.61
C PRO A 173 1.80 -8.37 -18.12
N LYS A 174 2.13 -9.00 -19.26
CA LYS A 174 1.44 -10.23 -19.65
C LYS A 174 1.69 -11.22 -18.52
N ALA A 175 0.62 -11.78 -17.96
CA ALA A 175 0.74 -12.78 -16.92
C ALA A 175 1.67 -13.89 -17.44
N GLU A 176 2.91 -13.92 -16.95
CA GLU A 176 3.74 -15.11 -17.07
C GLU A 176 3.09 -16.15 -16.18
N ALA A 177 2.55 -17.18 -16.83
CA ALA A 177 1.90 -18.33 -16.23
C ALA A 177 2.95 -19.30 -15.65
#